data_AF-A0A0Q8SW13-F1
#
_entry.id   AF-A0A0Q8SW13-F1
#
_cell.length_a   1.000
_cell.length_b   1.000
_cell.length_c   1.000
_cell.angle_alpha   90.00
_cell.angle_beta   90.00
_cell.angle_gamma   90.00
#
_symmetry.space_group_name_H-M   'P 1'
#
loop_
_entity.id
_entity.type
_entity.pdbx_description
1 polymer ?
#
loop_
_entity_poly.entity_id
_entity_poly.type
_entity_poly.pdbx_seq_one_letter_code
_entity_poly.pdbx_strand_id
1 'polypeptide(L)'
;MLTAALLLAAGTPALAQTSVLYSARPAVGLSVSDKMAARQAPVEFTVTMPDGKTTTATAQPQGGGERAGTVHYPSDFGNAGTRVGDYTWAARVGGKVVQTGRFAYRPAQGGQLLFVPG
;
A
#
# COMPACT_ATOMS: atom_id res chain seq x y z
N MET A 1 -46.57 35.27 46.57
CA MET A 1 -45.20 35.27 46.01
C MET A 1 -44.38 34.23 46.74
N LEU A 2 -43.96 33.16 46.06
CA LEU A 2 -42.58 32.65 46.11
C LEU A 2 -42.43 31.58 45.01
N THR A 3 -41.28 31.63 44.36
CA THR A 3 -40.99 31.22 42.99
C THR A 3 -40.68 29.71 42.89
N ALA A 4 -41.20 29.05 41.85
CA ALA A 4 -40.83 27.68 41.50
C ALA A 4 -39.40 27.64 40.95
N ALA A 5 -38.54 26.82 41.55
CA ALA A 5 -37.16 26.60 41.09
C ALA A 5 -37.16 25.60 39.92
N LEU A 6 -36.79 26.10 38.73
CA LEU A 6 -36.60 25.31 37.53
C LEU A 6 -35.25 24.58 37.62
N LEU A 7 -35.24 23.25 37.76
CA LEU A 7 -34.00 22.46 37.63
C LEU A 7 -33.57 22.43 36.15
N LEU A 8 -32.51 23.15 35.81
CA LEU A 8 -31.83 22.99 34.53
C LEU A 8 -31.08 21.65 34.54
N ALA A 9 -31.56 20.69 33.76
CA ALA A 9 -30.80 19.50 33.42
C ALA A 9 -29.57 19.90 32.59
N ALA A 10 -28.39 19.84 33.19
CA ALA A 10 -27.13 19.99 32.48
C ALA A 10 -26.92 18.76 31.58
N GLY A 11 -27.23 18.89 30.29
CA GLY A 11 -26.83 17.90 29.30
C GLY A 11 -25.30 17.88 29.23
N THR A 12 -24.69 16.77 29.63
CA THR A 12 -23.27 16.55 29.38
C THR A 12 -23.06 16.52 27.86
N PRO A 13 -22.13 17.30 27.30
CA PRO A 13 -21.78 17.13 25.90
C PRO A 13 -21.19 15.73 25.76
N ALA A 14 -21.88 14.87 25.00
CA ALA A 14 -21.30 13.62 24.55
C ALA A 14 -20.04 14.00 23.77
N LEU A 15 -18.87 13.73 24.34
CA LEU A 15 -17.60 13.80 23.63
C LEU A 15 -17.71 12.78 22.49
N ALA A 16 -18.09 13.25 21.30
CA ALA A 16 -17.97 12.47 20.09
C ALA A 16 -16.50 12.08 19.97
N GLN A 17 -16.16 10.83 20.29
CA GLN A 17 -14.86 10.26 19.96
C GLN A 17 -14.80 10.17 18.44
N THR A 18 -14.31 11.23 17.81
CA THR A 18 -13.89 11.22 16.41
C THR A 18 -12.76 10.20 16.31
N SER A 19 -13.11 8.95 16.08
CA SER A 19 -12.16 7.91 15.70
C SER A 19 -11.76 8.19 14.27
N VAL A 20 -10.74 9.04 14.11
CA VAL A 20 -10.04 9.15 12.84
C VAL A 20 -9.37 7.79 12.63
N LEU A 21 -10.03 6.91 11.87
CA LEU A 21 -9.48 5.62 11.44
C LEU A 21 -8.27 5.91 10.54
N TYR A 22 -7.10 6.07 11.16
CA TYR A 22 -5.84 6.09 10.45
C TYR A 22 -5.54 4.66 9.99
N SER A 23 -6.08 4.26 8.83
CA SER A 23 -5.59 3.08 8.14
C SER A 23 -4.27 3.46 7.48
N ALA A 24 -3.13 3.23 8.13
CA ALA A 24 -1.87 3.15 7.42
C ALA A 24 -2.08 2.10 6.32
N ARG A 25 -2.20 2.50 5.06
CA ARG A 25 -2.34 1.56 3.94
C ARG A 25 -0.96 0.95 3.75
N PRO A 26 -0.74 -0.30 4.15
CA PRO A 26 0.60 -0.87 4.07
C PRO A 26 1.04 -0.91 2.60
N ALA A 27 2.17 -0.28 2.30
CA ALA A 27 2.74 -0.17 0.96
C ALA A 27 4.02 -1.00 0.86
N VAL A 28 4.35 -1.46 -0.35
CA VAL A 28 5.58 -2.20 -0.63
C VAL A 28 6.32 -1.56 -1.81
N GLY A 29 7.62 -1.36 -1.63
CA GLY A 29 8.51 -0.94 -2.70
C GLY A 29 9.04 -2.15 -3.47
N LEU A 30 8.97 -2.10 -4.80
CA LEU A 30 9.52 -3.11 -5.70
C LEU A 30 10.64 -2.47 -6.52
N SER A 31 11.81 -3.11 -6.49
CA SER A 31 12.99 -2.72 -7.26
C SER A 31 13.79 -3.96 -7.62
N VAL A 32 14.35 -3.97 -8.83
CA VAL A 32 15.25 -5.01 -9.32
C VAL A 32 16.42 -4.30 -9.99
N SER A 33 17.63 -4.65 -9.60
CA SER A 33 18.86 -4.12 -10.16
C SER A 33 19.74 -5.23 -10.70
N ASP A 34 20.37 -4.98 -11.83
CA ASP A 34 21.47 -5.80 -12.33
C ASP A 34 22.79 -5.22 -11.81
N LYS A 35 23.45 -5.94 -10.91
CA LYS A 35 24.69 -5.49 -10.27
C LYS A 35 25.87 -5.39 -11.24
N MET A 36 25.81 -6.07 -12.38
CA MET A 36 26.88 -6.08 -13.38
C MET A 36 26.65 -5.05 -14.50
N ALA A 37 25.45 -4.48 -14.60
CA ALA A 37 25.13 -3.51 -15.63
C ALA A 37 25.71 -2.12 -15.32
N ALA A 38 26.42 -1.54 -16.28
CA ALA A 38 26.90 -0.17 -16.20
C ALA A 38 25.74 0.86 -16.18
N ARG A 39 24.59 0.50 -16.76
CA ARG A 39 23.33 1.25 -16.68
C ARG A 39 22.18 0.28 -16.52
N GLN A 40 21.27 0.62 -15.61
CA GLN A 40 20.04 -0.11 -15.36
C GLN A 40 19.04 0.16 -16.49
N ALA A 41 18.27 -0.87 -16.84
CA ALA A 41 17.14 -0.75 -17.75
C ALA A 41 15.86 -0.42 -16.96
N PRO A 42 14.83 0.16 -17.63
CA PRO A 42 13.50 0.21 -17.06
C PRO A 42 12.98 -1.19 -16.73
N VAL A 43 12.31 -1.32 -15.59
CA VAL A 43 11.73 -2.59 -15.12
C VAL A 43 10.23 -2.44 -15.04
N GLU A 44 9.51 -3.27 -15.78
CA GLU A 44 8.06 -3.39 -15.65
C GLU A 44 7.73 -4.39 -14.54
N PHE A 45 6.99 -3.94 -13.53
CA PHE A 45 6.45 -4.80 -12.49
C PHE A 45 4.99 -5.11 -12.80
N THR A 46 4.62 -6.38 -12.76
CA THR A 46 3.22 -6.83 -12.70
C THR A 46 2.93 -7.36 -11.32
N VAL A 47 1.86 -6.89 -10.67
CA VAL A 47 1.35 -7.45 -9.42
C VAL A 47 0.04 -8.17 -9.69
N THR A 48 -0.08 -9.41 -9.24
CA THR A 48 -1.30 -10.21 -9.26
C THR A 48 -1.92 -10.19 -7.86
N MET A 49 -3.15 -9.72 -7.78
CA MET A 49 -3.95 -9.64 -6.55
C MET A 49 -4.55 -11.01 -6.18
N PRO A 50 -5.07 -11.18 -4.95
CA PRO A 50 -5.66 -12.44 -4.49
C PRO A 50 -6.86 -12.92 -5.32
N ASP A 51 -7.58 -11.99 -5.96
CA ASP A 51 -8.70 -12.28 -6.88
C ASP A 51 -8.24 -12.61 -8.31
N GLY A 52 -6.92 -12.72 -8.54
CA GLY A 52 -6.31 -12.98 -9.84
C GLY A 52 -6.18 -11.76 -10.74
N LYS A 53 -6.71 -10.59 -10.36
CA LYS A 53 -6.57 -9.37 -11.17
C LYS A 53 -5.12 -8.89 -11.16
N THR A 54 -4.61 -8.49 -12.32
CA THR A 54 -3.26 -7.95 -12.48
C THR A 54 -3.26 -6.43 -12.64
N THR A 55 -2.19 -5.78 -12.21
CA THR A 55 -1.88 -4.38 -12.49
C THR A 55 -0.38 -4.20 -12.70
N THR A 56 0.02 -3.15 -13.41
CA THR A 56 1.40 -2.91 -13.83
C THR A 56 1.89 -1.51 -13.50
N ALA A 57 3.17 -1.38 -13.18
CA ALA A 57 3.88 -0.11 -13.07
C ALA A 57 5.30 -0.28 -13.59
N THR A 58 5.87 0.78 -14.17
CA THR A 58 7.25 0.76 -14.69
C THR A 58 8.16 1.61 -13.82
N ALA A 59 9.19 0.98 -13.27
CA ALA A 59 10.26 1.66 -12.55
C ALA A 59 11.29 2.19 -13.54
N GLN A 60 11.43 3.52 -13.60
CA GLN A 60 12.47 4.16 -14.40
C GLN A 60 13.80 4.21 -13.63
N PRO A 61 14.94 3.95 -14.27
CA PRO A 61 16.26 4.13 -13.65
C PRO A 61 16.46 5.55 -13.13
N GLN A 62 17.24 5.70 -12.08
CA GLN A 62 17.54 6.97 -11.43
C GLN A 62 19.01 7.37 -11.64
N GLY A 63 19.31 8.66 -11.44
CA GLY A 63 20.67 9.19 -11.48
C GLY A 63 21.25 9.42 -12.88
N GLY A 64 20.55 9.04 -13.95
CA GLY A 64 21.14 8.91 -15.29
C GLY A 64 21.25 7.45 -15.76
N GLY A 65 20.84 6.51 -14.90
CA GLY A 65 20.81 5.08 -15.19
C GLY A 65 21.65 4.24 -14.24
N GLU A 66 22.41 4.84 -13.33
CA GLU A 66 23.30 4.12 -12.41
C GLU A 66 22.54 3.37 -11.32
N ARG A 67 21.34 3.83 -10.96
CA ARG A 67 20.52 3.23 -9.91
C ARG A 67 19.21 2.70 -10.47
N ALA A 68 18.79 1.54 -9.98
CA ALA A 68 17.50 1.00 -10.33
C ALA A 68 16.38 1.91 -9.80
N GLY A 69 15.27 1.95 -10.53
CA GLY A 69 14.06 2.57 -10.04
C GLY A 69 13.38 1.73 -8.97
N THR A 70 12.45 2.36 -8.26
CA THR A 70 11.54 1.70 -7.34
C THR A 70 10.13 2.16 -7.67
N VAL A 71 9.18 1.22 -7.75
CA VAL A 71 7.74 1.52 -7.75
C VAL A 71 7.13 1.06 -6.44
N HIS A 72 6.09 1.77 -6.00
CA HIS A 72 5.40 1.51 -4.75
C HIS A 72 4.00 0.98 -5.04
N TYR A 73 3.72 -0.23 -4.61
CA TYR A 73 2.37 -0.76 -4.60
C TYR A 73 1.64 -0.29 -3.33
N PRO A 74 0.37 0.16 -3.42
CA PRO A 74 -0.46 0.21 -4.63
C PRO A 74 -0.39 1.53 -5.43
N SER A 75 0.26 2.58 -4.91
CA SER A 75 0.13 3.96 -5.42
C SER A 75 0.49 4.11 -6.90
N ASP A 76 1.53 3.41 -7.34
CA ASP A 76 2.08 3.57 -8.69
C ASP A 76 1.36 2.66 -9.71
N PHE A 77 0.44 1.83 -9.23
CA PHE A 77 -0.22 0.76 -10.00
C PHE A 77 -1.67 1.10 -10.38
N GLY A 78 -1.94 2.37 -10.69
CA GLY A 78 -3.23 2.82 -11.25
C GLY A 78 -4.44 2.52 -10.36
N ASN A 79 -4.55 3.20 -9.21
CA ASN A 79 -5.63 3.01 -8.24
C ASN A 79 -5.82 1.53 -7.80
N ALA A 80 -4.73 0.76 -7.75
CA ALA A 80 -4.78 -0.59 -7.21
C ALA A 80 -5.25 -0.57 -5.74
N GLY A 81 -6.05 -1.58 -5.36
CA GLY A 81 -6.58 -1.69 -4.01
C GLY A 81 -5.77 -2.64 -3.14
N THR A 82 -5.71 -2.37 -1.84
CA THR A 82 -5.16 -3.30 -0.85
C THR A 82 -6.29 -4.20 -0.34
N ARG A 83 -6.10 -5.52 -0.39
CA ARG A 83 -7.06 -6.54 0.06
C ARG A 83 -6.34 -7.58 0.88
N VAL A 84 -7.04 -8.23 1.80
CA VAL A 84 -6.49 -9.39 2.52
C VAL A 84 -6.24 -10.52 1.52
N GLY A 85 -5.08 -11.16 1.62
CA GLY A 85 -4.73 -12.31 0.81
C GLY A 85 -3.29 -12.28 0.33
N ASP A 86 -2.97 -13.26 -0.50
CA ASP A 86 -1.66 -13.49 -1.08
C ASP A 86 -1.55 -12.82 -2.44
N TYR A 87 -0.43 -12.15 -2.65
CA TYR A 87 -0.09 -11.44 -3.86
C TYR A 87 1.16 -12.05 -4.46
N THR A 88 1.24 -12.05 -5.79
CA THR A 88 2.48 -12.35 -6.50
C THR A 88 2.90 -11.15 -7.32
N TRP A 89 4.20 -11.07 -7.62
CA TRP A 89 4.71 -10.08 -8.55
C TRP A 89 5.75 -10.70 -9.49
N ALA A 90 5.85 -10.11 -10.67
CA ALA A 90 6.86 -10.43 -11.67
C ALA A 90 7.51 -9.14 -12.16
N ALA A 91 8.84 -9.13 -12.24
CA ALA A 91 9.62 -8.08 -12.85
C ALA A 91 10.04 -8.49 -14.26
N ARG A 92 9.83 -7.61 -15.23
CA ARG A 92 10.24 -7.80 -16.62
C ARG A 92 11.21 -6.73 -17.07
N VAL A 93 12.24 -7.16 -17.80
CA VAL A 93 13.20 -6.29 -18.50
C VAL A 93 13.24 -6.73 -19.95
N GLY A 94 12.97 -5.81 -20.88
CA GLY A 94 12.91 -6.13 -22.32
C GLY A 94 11.89 -7.23 -22.65
N GLY A 95 10.75 -7.26 -21.95
CA GLY A 95 9.69 -8.25 -22.15
C GLY A 95 9.94 -9.63 -21.52
N LYS A 96 11.13 -9.88 -20.95
CA LYS A 96 11.47 -11.15 -20.29
C LYS A 96 11.29 -11.05 -18.79
N VAL A 97 10.68 -12.06 -18.17
CA VAL A 97 10.62 -12.16 -16.70
C VAL A 97 12.03 -12.44 -16.18
N VAL A 98 12.53 -11.57 -15.32
CA VAL A 98 13.87 -11.68 -14.72
C VAL A 98 13.80 -12.06 -13.24
N GLN A 99 12.69 -11.74 -12.56
CA GLN A 99 12.50 -12.05 -11.16
C GLN A 99 11.01 -12.17 -10.85
N THR A 100 10.66 -13.00 -9.87
CA THR A 100 9.31 -13.09 -9.30
C THR A 100 9.39 -13.08 -7.79
N GLY A 101 8.29 -12.72 -7.13
CA GLY A 101 8.17 -12.84 -5.68
C GLY A 101 6.72 -12.83 -5.22
N ARG A 102 6.56 -12.79 -3.90
CA ARG A 102 5.27 -12.81 -3.23
C ARG A 102 5.27 -11.89 -2.02
N PHE A 103 4.09 -11.45 -1.63
CA PHE A 103 3.82 -10.81 -0.36
C PHE A 103 2.36 -11.05 0.02
N ALA A 104 1.97 -10.74 1.25
CA ALA A 104 0.59 -10.85 1.66
C ALA A 104 0.15 -9.66 2.50
N TYR A 105 -1.15 -9.39 2.47
CA TYR A 105 -1.79 -8.58 3.50
C TYR A 105 -2.67 -9.46 4.37
N ARG A 106 -2.53 -9.33 5.69
CA ARG A 106 -3.29 -10.09 6.68
C ARG A 106 -4.08 -9.14 7.57
N PRO A 107 -5.22 -9.59 8.14
CA PRO A 107 -5.93 -8.81 9.13
C PRO A 107 -5.06 -8.65 10.39
N ALA A 108 -5.07 -7.46 10.95
CA ALA A 108 -4.51 -7.14 12.25
C ALA A 108 -5.62 -6.65 13.20
N GLN A 109 -5.28 -6.46 14.48
CA GLN A 109 -6.22 -5.96 15.47
C GLN A 109 -6.75 -4.57 15.06
N GLY A 110 -8.02 -4.29 15.39
CA GLY A 110 -8.64 -3.00 15.11
C GLY A 110 -8.95 -2.73 13.63
N GLY A 111 -8.99 -3.76 12.77
CA GLY A 111 -9.33 -3.61 11.35
C GLY A 111 -8.18 -3.09 10.47
N GLN A 112 -6.96 -3.02 11.02
CA GLN A 112 -5.77 -2.67 10.28
C GLN A 112 -5.32 -3.83 9.38
N LEU A 113 -4.59 -3.52 8.30
CA LEU A 113 -3.91 -4.50 7.46
C LEU A 113 -2.42 -4.55 7.81
N LEU A 114 -1.91 -5.76 8.02
CA LEU A 114 -0.49 -6.04 8.20
C LEU A 114 0.12 -6.49 6.88
N PHE A 115 1.25 -5.89 6.49
CA PHE A 115 2.09 -6.40 5.41
C PHE A 115 2.96 -7.56 5.90
N VAL A 116 3.03 -8.61 5.10
CA VAL A 116 3.86 -9.78 5.35
C VAL A 116 4.73 -10.01 4.11
N PRO A 117 6.06 -9.86 4.20
CA PRO A 117 6.96 -10.30 3.13
C PRO A 117 6.92 -11.82 3.04
N GLY A 118 7.03 -12.38 1.83
CA GLY A 118 7.04 -13.83 1.63
C GLY A 118 8.18 -14.33 0.79
#